data_AF-A0A3S3NWH2-F1
#
_entry.id   AF-A0A3S3NWH2-F1
#
_cell.length_a   1.000
_cell.length_b   1.000
_cell.length_c   1.000
_cell.angle_alpha   90.00
_cell.angle_beta   90.00
_cell.angle_gamma   90.00
#
_symmetry.space_group_name_H-M   'P 1'
#
loop_
_entity.id
_entity.type
_entity.pdbx_description
1 polymer ?
#
loop_
_entity_poly.entity_id
_entity_poly.type
_entity_poly.pdbx_seq_one_letter_code
_entity_poly.pdbx_strand_id
1 'polypeptide(L)'
;MVTRVSRTQSVLGEKGCRIRELTSVVQKRFNFPEGSAERYAEKVSDRGLCAIAQCESLRYKLIGGLAVRRTCYGVLRFVMESGAKGCELDCF
;
A
#
# COMPACT_ATOMS: atom_id res chain seq x y z
N MET A 1 13.52 10.33 1.92
CA MET A 1 12.26 9.81 2.52
C MET A 1 12.00 8.40 2.02
N VAL A 2 11.80 7.44 2.93
CA VAL A 2 11.47 6.04 2.56
C VAL A 2 9.96 5.86 2.58
N THR A 3 9.37 5.40 1.48
CA THR A 3 7.97 4.97 1.44
C THR A 3 7.95 3.44 1.41
N ARG A 4 7.33 2.82 2.40
CA ARG A 4 7.13 1.36 2.43
C ARG A 4 5.90 1.01 1.62
N VAL A 5 6.05 0.08 0.68
CA VAL A 5 5.00 -0.24 -0.30
C VAL A 5 4.90 -1.74 -0.50
N SER A 6 3.67 -2.25 -0.62
CA SER A 6 3.39 -3.65 -0.93
C SER A 6 3.82 -4.04 -2.36
N ARG A 7 3.78 -3.08 -3.30
CA ARG A 7 4.24 -3.23 -4.68
C ARG A 7 5.21 -2.09 -5.01
N THR A 8 6.49 -2.39 -5.09
CA THR A 8 7.53 -1.40 -5.45
C THR A 8 7.38 -0.92 -6.90
N GLN A 9 6.96 -1.81 -7.81
CA GLN A 9 6.78 -1.49 -9.23
C GLN A 9 5.76 -0.36 -9.48
N SER A 10 4.69 -0.28 -8.69
CA SER A 10 3.68 0.79 -8.84
C SER A 10 4.20 2.17 -8.45
N VAL A 11 5.24 2.24 -7.63
CA VAL A 11 5.88 3.51 -7.23
C VAL A 11 7.02 3.87 -8.17
N LEU A 12 7.76 2.88 -8.68
CA LEU A 12 8.80 3.08 -9.68
C LEU A 12 8.21 3.56 -11.01
N GLY A 13 7.10 2.96 -11.47
CA GLY A 13 6.50 3.24 -12.77
C GLY A 13 7.40 2.81 -13.94
N GLU A 14 7.03 3.19 -15.17
CA GLU A 14 7.85 2.89 -16.36
C GLU A 14 9.19 3.63 -16.28
N LYS A 15 10.29 2.88 -16.35
CA LYS A 15 11.67 3.41 -16.32
C LYS A 15 11.97 4.37 -15.16
N GLY A 16 11.26 4.27 -14.03
CA GLY A 16 11.47 5.17 -12.89
C GLY A 16 10.85 6.58 -13.06
N CYS A 17 9.97 6.80 -14.05
CA CYS A 17 9.37 8.12 -14.29
C CYS A 17 8.54 8.58 -13.07
N ARG A 18 7.69 7.70 -12.55
CA ARG A 18 6.72 8.03 -11.49
C ARG A 18 7.40 8.41 -10.18
N ILE A 19 8.52 7.77 -9.82
CA ILE A 19 9.28 8.12 -8.61
C ILE A 19 9.95 9.50 -8.74
N ARG A 20 10.40 9.87 -9.94
CA ARG A 20 10.97 11.19 -10.23
C ARG A 20 9.90 12.28 -10.14
N GLU A 21 8.74 12.07 -10.76
CA GLU A 21 7.60 12.99 -10.69
C GLU A 21 7.14 13.22 -9.24
N LEU A 22 6.96 12.15 -8.47
CA LEU A 22 6.60 12.23 -7.05
C LEU A 22 7.63 13.01 -6.24
N THR A 23 8.91 12.85 -6.57
CA THR A 23 10.00 13.58 -5.92
C THR A 23 9.95 15.06 -6.27
N SER A 24 9.73 15.40 -7.55
CA SER A 24 9.58 16.78 -8.02
C SER A 24 8.37 17.49 -7.39
N VAL A 25 7.25 16.79 -7.17
CA VAL A 25 6.08 17.37 -6.49
C VAL A 25 6.40 17.69 -5.02
N VAL A 26 7.08 16.79 -4.31
CA VAL A 26 7.48 17.02 -2.92
C VAL A 26 8.49 18.17 -2.81
N GLN A 27 9.49 18.21 -3.71
CA GLN A 27 10.47 19.28 -3.75
C GLN A 27 9.81 20.64 -3.97
N LYS A 28 8.91 20.75 -4.95
CA LYS A 28 8.18 22.00 -5.25
C LYS A 28 7.19 22.39 -4.16
N ARG A 29 6.54 21.44 -3.49
CA ARG A 29 5.52 21.73 -2.47
C ARG A 29 6.12 22.19 -1.14
N PHE A 30 7.34 21.76 -0.83
CA PHE A 30 8.03 22.07 0.42
C PHE A 30 9.28 22.94 0.22
N ASN A 31 9.48 23.50 -0.98
CA ASN A 31 10.64 24.33 -1.36
C ASN A 31 12.00 23.72 -0.98
N PHE A 32 12.15 22.40 -1.13
CA PHE A 32 13.44 21.74 -0.88
C PHE A 32 14.45 22.07 -1.99
N PRO A 33 15.74 22.29 -1.64
CA PRO A 33 16.78 22.45 -2.64
C PRO A 33 16.95 21.17 -3.48
N GLU A 34 17.29 21.32 -4.76
CA GLU A 34 17.45 20.20 -5.69
C GLU A 34 18.44 19.16 -5.14
N GLY A 35 18.05 17.89 -5.17
CA GLY A 35 18.87 16.77 -4.68
C GLY A 35 18.81 16.52 -3.16
N SER A 36 18.20 17.40 -2.35
CA SER A 36 18.09 17.18 -0.90
C SER A 36 17.02 16.16 -0.51
N ALA A 37 16.00 15.99 -1.35
CA ALA A 37 14.90 15.07 -1.12
C ALA A 37 14.95 13.91 -2.11
N GLU A 38 15.61 12.81 -1.75
CA GLU A 38 15.53 11.54 -2.48
C GLU A 38 14.45 10.64 -1.88
N ARG A 39 13.69 9.96 -2.76
CA ARG A 39 12.61 9.04 -2.35
C ARG A 39 13.02 7.60 -2.62
N TYR A 40 12.93 6.76 -1.60
CA TYR A 40 13.24 5.32 -1.67
C TYR A 40 11.96 4.52 -1.49
N ALA A 41 11.78 3.44 -2.27
CA ALA A 41 10.66 2.52 -2.15
C ALA A 41 11.14 1.21 -1.54
N GLU A 42 10.73 0.94 -0.30
CA GLU A 42 11.05 -0.32 0.39
C GLU A 42 9.86 -1.28 0.27
N LYS A 43 10.13 -2.56 -0.01
CA LYS A 43 9.07 -3.57 -0.07
C LYS A 43 8.64 -3.94 1.35
N VAL A 44 7.34 -3.91 1.61
CA VAL A 44 6.79 -4.47 2.87
C VAL A 44 7.01 -5.98 2.87
N SER A 45 7.74 -6.50 3.85
CA SER A 45 8.04 -7.93 4.02
C SER A 45 6.76 -8.75 4.20
N ASP A 46 5.91 -8.36 5.15
CA ASP A 46 4.72 -9.11 5.55
C ASP A 46 3.44 -8.40 5.12
N ARG A 47 3.18 -8.42 3.81
CA ARG A 47 1.95 -7.91 3.20
C ARG A 47 0.66 -8.42 3.87
N GLY A 48 0.71 -9.61 4.48
CA GLY A 48 -0.40 -10.22 5.23
C GLY A 48 -0.70 -9.56 6.57
N LEU A 49 0.31 -8.94 7.20
CA LEU A 49 0.19 -8.27 8.51
C LEU A 49 0.01 -6.76 8.40
N CYS A 50 0.13 -6.18 7.20
CA CYS A 50 -0.08 -4.76 6.98
C CYS A 50 -1.58 -4.44 6.85
N ALA A 51 -2.16 -3.80 7.87
CA ALA A 51 -3.56 -3.40 7.90
C ALA A 51 -3.97 -2.59 6.66
N ILE A 52 -3.17 -1.58 6.28
CA ILE A 52 -3.47 -0.72 5.13
C ILE A 52 -3.56 -1.52 3.82
N ALA A 53 -2.64 -2.47 3.62
CA ALA A 53 -2.64 -3.30 2.42
C ALA A 53 -3.88 -4.23 2.37
N GLN A 54 -4.32 -4.72 3.53
CA GLN A 54 -5.52 -5.56 3.63
C GLN A 54 -6.80 -4.77 3.42
N CYS A 55 -6.91 -3.56 4.00
CA CYS A 55 -8.02 -2.65 3.75
C CYS A 55 -8.10 -2.24 2.27
N GLU A 56 -6.95 -1.99 1.64
CA GLU A 56 -6.90 -1.68 0.20
C GLU A 56 -7.35 -2.88 -0.64
N SER A 57 -6.93 -4.11 -0.29
CA SER A 57 -7.40 -5.34 -0.93
C SER A 57 -8.91 -5.55 -0.76
N LEU A 58 -9.44 -5.26 0.43
CA LEU A 58 -10.86 -5.35 0.75
C LEU A 58 -11.65 -4.36 -0.12
N ARG A 59 -11.22 -3.09 -0.19
CA ARG A 59 -11.81 -2.07 -1.07
C ARG A 59 -11.83 -2.51 -2.54
N TYR A 60 -10.72 -3.04 -3.07
CA TYR A 60 -10.67 -3.51 -4.46
C TYR A 60 -11.67 -4.64 -4.73
N LYS A 61 -11.82 -5.58 -3.81
CA LYS A 61 -12.77 -6.71 -3.95
C LYS A 61 -14.22 -6.25 -3.85
N LEU A 62 -14.53 -5.30 -2.95
CA LEU A 62 -15.87 -4.72 -2.83
C LEU A 62 -16.28 -3.94 -4.07
N ILE A 63 -15.39 -3.11 -4.62
CA ILE A 63 -15.62 -2.39 -5.88
C ILE A 63 -15.81 -3.37 -7.04
N GLY A 64 -15.16 -4.53 -7.00
CA GLY A 64 -15.35 -5.62 -7.96
C GLY A 64 -16.70 -6.36 -7.86
N GLY A 65 -17.63 -5.91 -7.03
CA GLY A 65 -18.97 -6.48 -6.91
C GLY A 65 -19.06 -7.75 -6.08
N LEU A 66 -18.00 -8.13 -5.35
CA LEU A 66 -18.04 -9.28 -4.45
C LEU A 66 -18.85 -8.95 -3.20
N ALA A 67 -19.73 -9.88 -2.80
CA ALA A 67 -20.54 -9.74 -1.59
C ALA A 67 -19.67 -9.46 -0.34
N VAL A 68 -20.10 -8.49 0.48
CA VAL A 68 -19.35 -7.97 1.63
C VAL A 68 -18.88 -9.09 2.55
N ARG A 69 -19.78 -9.97 3.00
CA ARG A 69 -19.45 -11.09 3.89
C ARG A 69 -18.36 -12.00 3.31
N ARG A 70 -18.44 -12.33 2.02
CA ARG A 70 -17.45 -13.20 1.36
C ARG A 70 -16.08 -12.53 1.33
N THR A 71 -16.04 -11.24 1.04
CA THR A 71 -14.80 -10.47 1.00
C THR A 71 -14.17 -10.33 2.39
N CYS A 72 -14.97 -10.01 3.41
CA CYS A 72 -14.50 -9.89 4.80
C CYS A 72 -13.92 -11.22 5.31
N TYR A 73 -14.64 -12.34 5.13
CA TYR A 73 -14.12 -13.66 5.55
C TYR A 73 -12.84 -14.04 4.80
N GLY A 74 -12.74 -13.73 3.51
CA GLY A 74 -11.53 -14.01 2.73
C GLY A 74 -10.31 -13.21 3.19
N VAL A 75 -10.50 -11.94 3.57
CA VAL A 75 -9.41 -11.12 4.12
C VAL A 75 -9.06 -11.56 5.53
N LEU A 76 -10.04 -11.82 6.40
CA LEU A 76 -9.82 -12.31 7.76
C LEU A 76 -9.02 -13.62 7.76
N ARG A 77 -9.41 -14.58 6.92
CA ARG A 77 -8.68 -15.84 6.75
C ARG A 77 -7.24 -15.61 6.30
N PHE A 78 -7.03 -14.74 5.31
CA PHE A 78 -5.68 -14.44 4.81
C PHE A 78 -4.77 -13.82 5.87
N VAL A 79 -5.32 -12.94 6.72
CA VAL A 79 -4.58 -12.31 7.83
C VAL A 79 -4.21 -13.33 8.90
N MET A 80 -5.15 -14.21 9.27
CA MET A 80 -4.89 -15.29 10.23
C MET A 80 -3.87 -16.31 9.69
N GLU A 81 -3.96 -16.71 8.43
CA GLU A 81 -2.98 -17.59 7.75
C GLU A 81 -1.59 -16.96 7.66
N SER A 82 -1.51 -15.62 7.68
CA SER A 82 -0.25 -14.87 7.70
C SER A 82 0.38 -14.77 9.11
N GLY A 83 -0.19 -15.43 10.12
CA GLY A 83 0.37 -15.50 11.47
C GLY A 83 -0.12 -14.42 12.44
N ALA A 84 -1.25 -13.76 12.14
CA ALA A 84 -1.85 -12.81 13.07
C ALA A 84 -2.45 -13.52 14.30
N LYS A 85 -2.32 -12.91 15.48
CA LYS A 85 -2.94 -13.41 16.73
C LYS A 85 -4.46 -13.20 16.74
N GLY A 86 -4.95 -12.19 16.03
CA GLY A 86 -6.35 -11.82 15.91
C GLY A 86 -6.48 -10.61 14.99
N CYS A 87 -7.66 -10.44 14.38
CA CYS A 87 -7.96 -9.33 13.49
C CYS A 87 -9.46 -9.02 13.56
N GLU A 88 -9.80 -7.74 13.62
CA GLU A 88 -11.17 -7.25 13.51
C GLU A 88 -11.32 -6.51 12.17
N LEU A 89 -12.45 -6.75 11.50
CA LEU A 89 -12.80 -6.08 10.26
C LEU A 89 -14.15 -5.42 10.46
N ASP A 90 -14.17 -4.11 10.30
CA ASP A 90 -15.40 -3.33 10.34
C ASP A 90 -15.70 -2.75 8.95
N CYS A 91 -16.94 -2.90 8.51
CA CYS A 91 -17.44 -2.53 7.19
C CYS A 91 -18.82 -1.90 7.35
N PHE A 92 -18.87 -0.76 8.04
CA PHE A 92 -20.02 0.15 8.05
C PHE A 92 -20.06 1.04 6.81
#